data_AF-A0A7J3LZV2-F1
#
_entry.id   AF-A0A7J3LZV2-F1
#
_cell.length_a   1.000
_cell.length_b   1.000
_cell.length_c   1.000
_cell.angle_alpha   90.00
_cell.angle_beta   90.00
_cell.angle_gamma   90.00
#
_symmetry.space_group_name_H-M   'P 1'
#
loop_
_entity.id
_entity.type
_entity.pdbx_description
1 polymer ?
#
loop_
_entity_poly.entity_id
_entity_poly.type
_entity_poly.pdbx_seq_one_letter_code
_entity_poly.pdbx_strand_id
1 'polypeptide(L)'
;MRKIERKAISPVIATIIIIAVTIAISLAVAAWLMGLWSGFVGGPKISASLINMTQVITNEEPSENVTVGVLFMNTGTSSDRIQDTSAITLRVGGYTLPCKGIYTDSNLLPTPVSIDPTPPGAGTVLKFVFDVPKIPGNGSADLRGSTATIEIRLVSGNTIVLTGSIVGVVSQSGGV
;
A
#
# COMPACT_ATOMS: atom_id res chain seq x y z
N MET A 1 37.23 -54.50 -41.97
CA MET A 1 36.23 -54.03 -40.98
C MET A 1 36.95 -53.79 -39.65
N ARG A 2 37.08 -52.53 -39.19
CA ARG A 2 37.71 -52.23 -37.90
C ARG A 2 36.72 -52.54 -36.77
N LYS A 3 37.01 -53.53 -35.93
CA LYS A 3 36.27 -53.79 -34.68
C LYS A 3 36.60 -52.66 -33.69
N ILE A 4 35.60 -51.86 -33.35
CA ILE A 4 35.69 -50.90 -32.24
C ILE A 4 35.44 -51.72 -30.97
N GLU A 5 36.47 -52.00 -30.20
CA GLU A 5 36.32 -52.66 -28.90
C GLU A 5 35.68 -51.68 -27.92
N ARG A 6 34.47 -51.99 -27.47
CA ARG A 6 33.78 -51.22 -26.44
C ARG A 6 34.41 -51.59 -25.09
N LYS A 7 35.33 -50.76 -24.60
CA LYS A 7 35.80 -50.88 -23.20
C LYS A 7 34.59 -50.71 -22.28
N ALA A 8 34.30 -51.74 -21.48
CA ALA A 8 33.30 -51.65 -20.44
C ALA A 8 33.78 -50.65 -19.38
N ILE A 9 33.01 -49.60 -19.15
CA ILE A 9 33.23 -48.66 -18.05
C ILE A 9 33.16 -49.44 -16.74
N SER A 10 34.14 -49.24 -15.85
CA SER A 10 34.17 -49.92 -14.55
C SER A 10 32.88 -49.62 -13.77
N PRO A 11 32.13 -50.65 -13.34
CA PRO A 11 30.89 -50.47 -12.56
C PRO A 11 31.08 -49.59 -11.32
N VAL A 12 32.28 -49.65 -10.73
CA VAL A 12 32.64 -48.87 -9.54
C VAL A 12 32.70 -47.37 -9.86
N ILE A 13 33.29 -47.01 -10.99
CA ILE A 13 33.44 -45.61 -11.41
C ILE A 13 32.08 -44.99 -11.72
N ALA A 14 31.19 -45.75 -12.35
CA ALA A 14 29.82 -45.31 -12.62
C ALA A 14 29.08 -44.96 -11.33
N THR A 15 29.24 -45.77 -10.28
CA THR A 15 28.56 -45.56 -9.00
C THR A 15 29.02 -44.29 -8.30
N ILE A 16 30.32 -43.99 -8.33
CA ILE A 16 30.89 -42.77 -7.72
C ILE A 16 30.36 -41.51 -8.42
N ILE A 17 30.33 -41.51 -9.76
CA ILE A 17 29.81 -40.39 -10.54
C ILE A 17 28.33 -40.16 -10.22
N ILE A 18 27.54 -41.24 -10.15
CA ILE A 18 26.12 -41.14 -9.81
C ILE A 18 25.95 -40.52 -8.43
N ILE A 19 26.65 -41.01 -7.40
CA ILE A 19 26.54 -40.45 -6.04
C ILE A 19 26.91 -38.97 -6.01
N ALA A 20 28.02 -38.60 -6.67
CA ALA A 20 28.48 -37.21 -6.71
C ALA A 20 27.46 -36.28 -7.39
N VAL A 21 26.92 -36.68 -8.54
CA VAL A 21 25.88 -35.91 -9.25
C VAL A 21 24.60 -35.83 -8.42
N THR A 22 24.23 -36.91 -7.74
CA THR A 22 23.02 -36.94 -6.89
C THR A 22 23.14 -35.94 -5.73
N ILE A 23 24.30 -35.87 -5.08
CA ILE A 23 24.56 -34.89 -4.01
C ILE A 23 24.54 -33.46 -4.57
N ALA A 24 25.17 -33.23 -5.73
CA ALA A 24 25.22 -31.92 -6.36
C ALA A 24 23.82 -31.39 -6.71
N ILE A 25 22.97 -32.23 -7.32
CA ILE A 25 21.59 -31.86 -7.64
C ILE A 25 20.78 -31.62 -6.38
N SER A 26 20.94 -32.47 -5.36
CA SER A 26 20.19 -32.33 -4.10
C SER A 26 20.47 -30.99 -3.42
N LEU A 27 21.74 -30.56 -3.37
CA LEU A 27 22.12 -29.26 -2.82
C LEU A 27 21.61 -28.10 -3.68
N ALA A 28 21.69 -28.21 -5.01
CA ALA A 28 21.18 -27.19 -5.92
C ALA A 28 19.67 -26.96 -5.73
N VAL A 29 18.88 -28.05 -5.64
CA VAL A 29 17.44 -27.96 -5.42
C VAL A 29 17.13 -27.43 -4.03
N ALA A 30 17.85 -27.87 -2.98
CA ALA A 30 17.65 -27.37 -1.63
C ALA A 30 17.92 -25.86 -1.52
N ALA A 31 19.02 -25.38 -2.11
CA ALA A 31 19.35 -23.96 -2.16
C ALA A 31 18.31 -23.16 -2.95
N TRP A 32 17.83 -23.71 -4.07
CA TRP A 32 16.78 -23.08 -4.86
C TRP A 32 15.45 -22.97 -4.10
N LEU A 33 15.03 -24.04 -3.41
CA LEU A 33 13.81 -24.05 -2.59
C LEU A 33 13.91 -23.10 -1.40
N MET A 34 15.06 -23.04 -0.72
CA MET A 34 15.30 -22.07 0.35
C MET A 34 15.27 -20.62 -0.17
N GLY A 35 15.84 -20.39 -1.36
CA GLY A 35 15.77 -19.09 -2.03
C GLY A 35 14.32 -18.66 -2.31
N LEU A 36 13.49 -19.56 -2.84
CA LEU A 36 12.07 -19.29 -3.07
C LEU A 36 11.32 -18.97 -1.78
N TRP A 37 11.60 -19.69 -0.68
CA TRP A 37 10.90 -19.50 0.59
C TRP A 37 11.09 -18.07 1.15
N SER A 38 12.28 -17.47 0.98
CA SER A 38 12.53 -16.09 1.41
C SER A 38 11.63 -15.05 0.72
N GLY A 39 11.19 -15.33 -0.51
CA GLY A 39 10.29 -14.45 -1.26
C GLY A 39 8.82 -14.56 -0.86
N PHE A 40 8.41 -15.64 -0.16
CA PHE A 40 7.00 -15.87 0.22
C PHE A 40 6.69 -15.56 1.68
N VAL A 41 7.68 -15.68 2.57
CA VAL A 41 7.48 -15.51 4.02
C VAL A 41 7.64 -14.05 4.46
N GLY A 42 8.30 -13.22 3.65
CA GLY A 42 8.51 -11.80 3.91
C GLY A 42 7.77 -10.91 2.92
N GLY A 43 7.03 -9.93 3.43
CA GLY A 43 6.35 -8.96 2.60
C GLY A 43 5.56 -7.95 3.43
N PRO A 44 5.10 -6.84 2.81
CA PRO A 44 4.26 -5.88 3.48
C PRO A 44 2.87 -6.49 3.71
N LYS A 45 2.38 -6.43 4.94
CA LYS A 45 1.01 -6.85 5.28
C LYS A 45 0.30 -5.68 5.92
N ILE A 46 -0.24 -4.83 5.05
CA ILE A 46 -0.86 -3.57 5.45
C ILE A 46 -2.35 -3.76 5.61
N SER A 47 -2.83 -3.38 6.79
CA SER A 47 -4.24 -3.19 7.09
C SER A 47 -4.48 -1.72 7.36
N ALA A 48 -5.62 -1.19 6.92
CA ALA A 48 -5.97 0.20 7.15
C ALA A 48 -7.38 0.29 7.72
N SER A 49 -7.59 1.29 8.58
CA SER A 49 -8.89 1.63 9.13
C SER A 49 -9.18 3.10 8.92
N LEU A 50 -10.42 3.40 8.57
CA LEU A 50 -10.89 4.77 8.52
C LEU A 50 -11.01 5.32 9.94
N ILE A 51 -10.49 6.52 10.19
CA ILE A 51 -10.66 7.24 11.45
C ILE A 51 -11.81 8.23 11.30
N ASN A 52 -11.71 9.11 10.30
CA ASN A 52 -12.70 10.14 10.04
C ASN A 52 -12.63 10.63 8.59
N MET A 53 -13.75 11.16 8.11
CA MET A 53 -13.82 11.96 6.89
C MET A 53 -14.52 13.26 7.24
N THR A 54 -13.87 14.39 7.03
CA THR A 54 -14.36 15.68 7.49
C THR A 54 -14.26 16.74 6.40
N GLN A 55 -15.30 17.56 6.28
CA GLN A 55 -15.27 18.80 5.51
C GLN A 55 -15.42 19.97 6.48
N VAL A 56 -14.49 20.92 6.44
CA VAL A 56 -14.56 22.11 7.29
C VAL A 56 -15.61 23.07 6.73
N ILE A 57 -16.35 23.72 7.61
CA ILE A 57 -17.33 24.77 7.29
C ILE A 57 -16.86 26.05 7.95
N THR A 58 -16.79 27.13 7.17
CA THR A 58 -16.41 28.47 7.65
C THR A 58 -17.48 29.44 7.18
N ASN A 59 -18.12 30.16 8.12
CA ASN A 59 -19.18 31.13 7.81
C ASN A 59 -20.30 30.53 6.93
N GLU A 60 -20.78 29.34 7.29
CA GLU A 60 -21.85 28.59 6.58
C GLU A 60 -21.48 28.11 5.16
N GLU A 61 -20.30 28.46 4.66
CA GLU A 61 -19.77 27.98 3.38
C GLU A 61 -18.91 26.72 3.59
N PRO A 62 -19.13 25.65 2.80
CA PRO A 62 -18.26 24.48 2.82
C PRO A 62 -16.87 24.84 2.30
N SER A 63 -15.83 24.32 2.96
CA SER A 63 -14.46 24.54 2.51
C SER A 63 -14.16 23.79 1.21
N GLU A 64 -13.15 24.29 0.50
CA GLU A 64 -12.59 23.70 -0.71
C GLU A 64 -11.88 22.36 -0.48
N ASN A 65 -11.74 21.92 0.77
CA ASN A 65 -10.97 20.74 1.12
C ASN A 65 -11.79 19.71 1.91
N VAL A 66 -11.66 18.43 1.56
CA VAL A 66 -12.07 17.31 2.41
C VAL A 66 -10.82 16.66 2.99
N THR A 67 -10.82 16.44 4.31
CA THR A 67 -9.74 15.75 5.01
C THR A 67 -10.19 14.35 5.42
N VAL A 68 -9.40 13.33 5.09
CA VAL A 68 -9.65 11.94 5.44
C VAL A 68 -8.50 11.42 6.29
N GLY A 69 -8.78 11.04 7.53
CA GLY A 69 -7.83 10.39 8.42
C GLY A 69 -7.90 8.87 8.30
N VAL A 70 -6.76 8.23 8.06
CA VAL A 70 -6.64 6.78 7.94
C VAL A 70 -5.52 6.30 8.86
N LEU A 71 -5.81 5.26 9.64
CA LEU A 71 -4.83 4.53 10.43
C LEU A 71 -4.28 3.38 9.59
N PHE A 72 -2.97 3.36 9.36
CA PHE A 72 -2.27 2.25 8.72
C PHE A 72 -1.55 1.40 9.75
N MET A 73 -1.67 0.08 9.62
CA MET A 73 -0.96 -0.90 10.44
C MET A 73 -0.24 -1.86 9.50
N ASN A 74 1.09 -1.92 9.58
CA ASN A 74 1.87 -2.89 8.83
C ASN A 74 2.31 -4.01 9.76
N THR A 75 1.61 -5.14 9.64
CA THR A 75 1.89 -6.37 10.39
C THR A 75 2.88 -7.29 9.69
N GLY A 76 3.42 -6.84 8.55
CA GLY A 76 4.40 -7.56 7.75
C GLY A 76 5.83 -7.35 8.25
N THR A 77 6.78 -7.89 7.49
CA THR A 77 8.22 -7.82 7.81
C THR A 77 8.98 -6.81 6.96
N SER A 78 8.32 -6.19 5.97
CA SER A 78 8.90 -5.17 5.09
C SER A 78 7.97 -3.98 4.94
N SER A 79 8.52 -2.83 4.59
CA SER A 79 7.75 -1.63 4.28
C SER A 79 7.06 -1.72 2.92
N ASP A 80 6.02 -0.93 2.75
CA ASP A 80 5.43 -0.59 1.46
C ASP A 80 5.33 0.93 1.34
N ARG A 81 4.95 1.45 0.18
CA ARG A 81 4.93 2.90 -0.05
C ARG A 81 3.71 3.33 -0.81
N ILE A 82 3.29 4.56 -0.57
CA ILE A 82 2.40 5.32 -1.45
C ILE A 82 3.31 6.11 -2.39
N GLN A 83 3.24 5.81 -3.68
CA GLN A 83 4.14 6.40 -4.68
C GLN A 83 3.99 7.92 -4.75
N ASP A 84 2.75 8.38 -4.88
CA ASP A 84 2.40 9.78 -5.08
C ASP A 84 0.91 10.00 -4.79
N THR A 85 0.50 11.26 -4.68
CA THR A 85 -0.90 11.71 -4.53
C THR A 85 -1.83 11.18 -5.62
N SER A 86 -1.33 10.99 -6.85
CA SER A 86 -2.08 10.36 -7.95
C SER A 86 -2.50 8.91 -7.69
N ALA A 87 -1.87 8.23 -6.74
CA ALA A 87 -2.25 6.88 -6.31
C ALA A 87 -3.46 6.87 -5.36
N ILE A 88 -3.99 8.04 -5.00
CA ILE A 88 -5.08 8.20 -4.03
C ILE A 88 -6.24 8.94 -4.70
N THR A 89 -7.44 8.37 -4.58
CA THR A 89 -8.66 9.01 -5.09
C THR A 89 -9.79 8.93 -4.07
N LEU A 90 -10.63 9.96 -4.01
CA LEU A 90 -11.86 9.96 -3.21
C LEU A 90 -13.06 10.03 -4.14
N ARG A 91 -14.01 9.10 -3.99
CA ARG A 91 -15.27 9.06 -4.73
C ARG A 91 -16.41 9.43 -3.81
N VAL A 92 -17.17 10.46 -4.14
CA VAL A 92 -18.28 10.95 -3.31
C VAL A 92 -19.34 11.66 -4.15
N GLY A 93 -20.61 11.33 -3.98
CA GLY A 93 -21.70 12.06 -4.64
C GLY A 93 -21.60 12.16 -6.16
N GLY A 94 -20.96 11.18 -6.82
CA GLY A 94 -20.68 11.20 -8.27
C GLY A 94 -19.39 11.94 -8.67
N TYR A 95 -18.73 12.65 -7.75
CA TYR A 95 -17.43 13.28 -7.95
C TYR A 95 -16.28 12.30 -7.72
N THR A 96 -15.20 12.47 -8.47
CA THR A 96 -13.90 11.84 -8.21
C THR A 96 -12.90 12.96 -7.90
N LEU A 97 -12.48 13.04 -6.64
CA LEU A 97 -11.60 14.09 -6.14
C LEU A 97 -10.14 13.59 -6.10
N PRO A 98 -9.20 14.31 -6.72
CA PRO A 98 -7.79 13.99 -6.62
C PRO A 98 -7.25 14.34 -5.24
N CYS A 99 -6.32 13.53 -4.74
CA CYS A 99 -5.58 13.88 -3.54
C CYS A 99 -4.65 15.07 -3.83
N LYS A 100 -4.72 16.10 -2.98
CA LYS A 100 -3.86 17.29 -3.02
C LYS A 100 -2.57 17.08 -2.25
N GLY A 101 -2.63 16.35 -1.13
CA GLY A 101 -1.48 16.15 -0.26
C GLY A 101 -1.71 15.11 0.82
N ILE A 102 -0.61 14.54 1.30
CA ILE A 102 -0.55 13.55 2.37
C ILE A 102 0.13 14.21 3.57
N TYR A 103 -0.47 14.09 4.75
CA TYR A 103 -0.04 14.78 5.95
C TYR A 103 0.10 13.83 7.13
N THR A 104 1.03 14.14 8.03
CA THR A 104 1.05 13.63 9.42
C THR A 104 0.68 14.77 10.34
N ASP A 105 -0.43 14.61 11.05
CA ASP A 105 -1.06 15.66 11.83
C ASP A 105 -1.30 16.98 11.07
N SER A 106 -0.30 17.85 10.98
CA SER A 106 -0.29 19.13 10.27
C SER A 106 0.86 19.29 9.26
N ASN A 107 1.79 18.33 9.17
CA ASN A 107 2.97 18.42 8.33
C ASN A 107 2.74 17.70 7.00
N LEU A 108 2.97 18.40 5.89
CA LEU A 108 2.98 17.79 4.56
C LEU A 108 4.14 16.80 4.46
N LEU A 109 3.83 15.56 4.09
CA LEU A 109 4.83 14.55 3.87
C LEU A 109 5.37 14.61 2.44
N PRO A 110 6.68 14.42 2.25
CA PRO A 110 7.23 14.22 0.91
C PRO A 110 6.75 12.88 0.33
N THR A 111 6.46 12.86 -0.96
CA THR A 111 6.20 11.62 -1.70
C THR A 111 7.52 11.05 -2.26
N PRO A 112 7.72 9.72 -2.27
CA PRO A 112 6.83 8.67 -1.80
C PRO A 112 6.78 8.53 -0.27
N VAL A 113 5.59 8.20 0.27
CA VAL A 113 5.38 8.00 1.71
C VAL A 113 5.56 6.53 2.08
N SER A 114 6.41 6.25 3.08
CA SER A 114 6.65 4.87 3.57
C SER A 114 5.63 4.45 4.62
N ILE A 115 5.20 3.18 4.56
CA ILE A 115 4.39 2.49 5.56
C ILE A 115 5.26 1.35 6.11
N ASP A 116 6.04 1.69 7.12
CA ASP A 116 7.02 0.77 7.71
C ASP A 116 6.38 -0.25 8.65
N PRO A 117 6.99 -1.43 8.86
CA PRO A 117 6.53 -2.40 9.84
C PRO A 117 6.35 -1.77 11.22
N THR A 118 5.18 -1.97 11.82
CA THR A 118 4.84 -1.42 13.13
C THR A 118 4.82 -2.53 14.17
N PRO A 119 5.25 -2.25 15.42
CA PRO A 119 5.02 -3.17 16.53
C PRO A 119 3.54 -3.57 16.64
N PRO A 120 3.21 -4.74 17.21
CA PRO A 120 1.83 -5.16 17.41
C PRO A 120 1.03 -4.09 18.17
N GLY A 121 -0.09 -3.65 17.60
CA GLY A 121 -0.96 -2.61 18.17
C GLY A 121 -0.51 -1.17 17.88
N ALA A 122 0.64 -0.95 17.23
CA ALA A 122 1.04 0.35 16.73
C ALA A 122 0.57 0.56 15.29
N GLY A 123 0.33 1.82 14.92
CA GLY A 123 -0.05 2.21 13.58
C GLY A 123 0.29 3.68 13.30
N THR A 124 0.40 4.01 12.03
CA THR A 124 0.70 5.37 11.57
C THR A 124 -0.58 6.01 11.05
N VAL A 125 -0.94 7.16 11.60
CA VAL A 125 -2.07 7.95 11.12
C VAL A 125 -1.60 8.85 9.99
N LEU A 126 -2.21 8.70 8.83
CA LEU A 126 -2.02 9.61 7.70
C LEU A 126 -3.33 10.34 7.42
N LYS A 127 -3.21 11.63 7.12
CA LYS A 127 -4.33 12.47 6.71
C LYS A 127 -4.17 12.80 5.23
N PHE A 128 -5.24 12.61 4.47
CA PHE A 128 -5.30 12.91 3.05
C PHE A 128 -6.20 14.10 2.84
N VAL A 129 -5.73 15.10 2.09
CA VAL A 129 -6.50 16.29 1.76
C VAL A 129 -6.90 16.22 0.29
N PHE A 130 -8.17 16.45 -0.01
CA PHE A 130 -8.75 16.40 -1.34
C PHE A 130 -9.36 17.75 -1.70
N ASP A 131 -9.17 18.19 -2.94
CA ASP A 131 -9.80 19.41 -3.45
C ASP A 131 -11.24 19.12 -3.90
N VAL A 132 -12.19 19.90 -3.39
CA VAL A 132 -13.61 19.84 -3.69
C VAL A 132 -13.91 20.78 -4.87
N PRO A 133 -14.66 20.34 -5.89
CA PRO A 133 -15.01 21.19 -7.02
C PRO A 133 -15.83 22.39 -6.56
N LYS A 134 -15.53 23.55 -7.15
CA LYS A 134 -16.34 24.76 -7.00
C LYS A 134 -17.57 24.66 -7.89
N ILE A 135 -18.73 24.93 -7.32
CA ILE A 135 -19.99 25.10 -8.04
C ILE A 135 -20.08 26.57 -8.46
N PRO A 136 -20.23 26.89 -9.76
CA PRO A 136 -20.37 28.26 -10.22
C PRO A 136 -21.49 28.99 -9.46
N GLY A 137 -21.14 30.09 -8.80
CA GLY A 137 -22.09 30.93 -8.06
C GLY A 137 -22.51 30.44 -6.67
N ASN A 138 -22.03 29.28 -6.21
CA ASN A 138 -22.54 28.64 -4.98
C ASN A 138 -21.45 28.01 -4.09
N GLY A 139 -20.22 28.52 -4.16
CA GLY A 139 -19.10 28.03 -3.34
C GLY A 139 -18.60 26.64 -3.71
N SER A 140 -17.96 25.95 -2.76
CA SER A 140 -17.58 24.54 -2.93
C SER A 140 -18.78 23.61 -2.79
N ALA A 141 -18.72 22.44 -3.43
CA ALA A 141 -19.77 21.44 -3.23
C ALA A 141 -19.87 21.05 -1.74
N ASP A 142 -21.09 21.05 -1.21
CA ASP A 142 -21.37 20.51 0.12
C ASP A 142 -21.47 18.99 0.02
N LEU A 143 -20.49 18.30 0.62
CA LEU A 143 -20.40 16.84 0.58
C LEU A 143 -20.78 16.21 1.92
N ARG A 144 -21.24 17.01 2.89
CA ARG A 144 -21.63 16.53 4.23
C ARG A 144 -22.76 15.51 4.15
N GLY A 145 -22.70 14.50 5.01
CA GLY A 145 -23.65 13.39 5.04
C GLY A 145 -23.53 12.42 3.86
N SER A 146 -22.79 12.78 2.80
CA SER A 146 -22.55 11.89 1.66
C SER A 146 -21.64 10.73 2.07
N THR A 147 -21.93 9.54 1.53
CA THR A 147 -21.02 8.41 1.62
C THR A 147 -19.88 8.60 0.62
N ALA A 148 -18.66 8.49 1.09
CA ALA A 148 -17.45 8.62 0.31
C ALA A 148 -16.60 7.36 0.41
N THR A 149 -15.94 7.01 -0.69
CA THR A 149 -15.02 5.87 -0.78
C THR A 149 -13.65 6.38 -1.17
N ILE A 150 -12.65 6.11 -0.33
CA ILE A 150 -11.24 6.41 -0.61
C ILE A 150 -10.56 5.15 -1.11
N GLU A 151 -9.84 5.28 -2.23
CA GLU A 151 -9.01 4.24 -2.82
C GLU A 151 -7.54 4.70 -2.73
N ILE A 152 -6.69 3.86 -2.15
CA ILE A 152 -5.27 4.12 -1.96
C ILE A 152 -4.48 2.97 -2.58
N ARG A 153 -3.70 3.26 -3.62
CA ARG A 153 -2.86 2.27 -4.27
C ARG A 153 -1.44 2.32 -3.70
N LEU A 154 -0.94 1.16 -3.30
CA LEU A 154 0.43 0.97 -2.82
C LEU A 154 1.35 0.52 -3.96
N VAL A 155 2.66 0.71 -3.79
CA VAL A 155 3.69 0.31 -4.76
C VAL A 155 3.76 -1.21 -4.93
N SER A 156 3.44 -1.98 -3.89
CA SER A 156 3.27 -3.44 -4.00
C SER A 156 2.17 -3.90 -4.96
N GLY A 157 1.31 -2.98 -5.42
CA GLY A 157 0.12 -3.28 -6.21
C GLY A 157 -1.13 -3.53 -5.37
N ASN A 158 -1.01 -3.59 -4.04
CA ASN A 158 -2.17 -3.69 -3.17
C ASN A 158 -2.98 -2.38 -3.21
N THR A 159 -4.31 -2.51 -3.20
CA THR A 159 -5.23 -1.36 -3.18
C THR A 159 -6.09 -1.44 -1.93
N ILE A 160 -6.03 -0.39 -1.12
CA ILE A 160 -6.81 -0.22 0.09
C ILE A 160 -8.04 0.60 -0.27
N VAL A 161 -9.22 0.06 0.04
CA VAL A 161 -10.50 0.73 -0.21
C VAL A 161 -11.21 0.88 1.13
N LEU A 162 -11.56 2.12 1.50
CA LEU A 162 -12.29 2.42 2.73
C LEU A 162 -13.50 3.27 2.40
N THR A 163 -14.62 3.00 3.05
CA THR A 163 -15.87 3.74 2.85
C THR A 163 -16.35 4.32 4.17
N GLY A 164 -16.83 5.56 4.14
CA GLY A 164 -17.38 6.24 5.30
C GLY A 164 -18.28 7.41 4.91
N SER A 165 -18.88 8.09 5.89
CA SER A 165 -19.65 9.31 5.65
C SER A 165 -18.81 10.53 5.96
N ILE A 166 -18.95 11.58 5.14
CA ILE A 166 -18.30 12.86 5.38
C ILE A 166 -19.08 13.63 6.44
N VAL A 167 -18.40 14.01 7.52
CA VAL A 167 -18.95 14.81 8.60
C VAL A 167 -18.56 16.27 8.43
N GLY A 168 -19.51 17.18 8.60
CA GLY A 168 -19.23 18.62 8.64
C GLY A 168 -18.60 19.02 9.97
N VAL A 169 -17.49 19.74 9.93
CA VAL A 169 -16.85 20.32 11.14
C VAL A 169 -16.90 21.83 11.02
N VAL A 170 -17.55 22.49 11.98
CA VAL A 170 -17.65 23.96 12.00
C VAL A 170 -16.36 24.53 12.58
N SER A 171 -15.62 25.30 11.79
CA SER A 171 -14.49 26.10 12.28
C SER A 171 -15.01 27.47 12.67
N GLN A 172 -15.24 27.70 13.97
CA GLN A 172 -15.49 29.05 14.45
C GLN A 172 -14.18 29.83 14.35
N SER A 173 -14.11 30.79 13.43
CA SER A 173 -13.10 31.84 13.49
C SER A 173 -13.24 32.51 14.85
N GLY A 174 -12.24 32.29 15.73
CA GLY A 174 -12.21 32.93 17.03
C GLY A 174 -12.25 34.45 16.83
N GLY A 175 -13.35 35.06 17.23
CA GLY A 175 -13.40 36.49 17.45
C GLY A 175 -12.51 36.81 18.64
N VAL A 176 -11.39 37.50 18.37
CA VAL A 176 -10.71 38.40 19.30
C VAL A 176 -10.53 39.72 18.57
#